data_AF-A0A2P6WCE9-F1
#
_entry.id   AF-A0A2P6WCE9-F1
#
_cell.length_a   1.000
_cell.length_b   1.000
_cell.length_c   1.000
_cell.angle_alpha   90.00
_cell.angle_beta   90.00
_cell.angle_gamma   90.00
#
_symmetry.space_group_name_H-M   'P 1'
#
loop_
_entity.id
_entity.type
_entity.pdbx_description
1 polymer ?
#
loop_
_entity_poly.entity_id
_entity_poly.type
_entity_poly.pdbx_seq_one_letter_code
_entity_poly.pdbx_strand_id
1 'polypeptide(L)'
;MKASIIIASNGRRAITQRTIRTALAQNFTSGEYELILVLDGCDEPDWCAAEQLNARCHFQVMRQPKRGQAASINAGLRIAMGELVLFLDDDILCPPDLLAKHVEAHDSHPDHLAFGPIFTSEESSASLATEWIRNRNDSWFRQVTPDISTSGWCFCFANPNTSAPRRLLLSAGALDESFWRYNDTEFGFRLWKQGLRFVYLPDAPVSHVVVESISDLVRKHAYEEGRGEVRLCRKHPEYRQFTILGGLSHGRTLKIVARRITVAACKLAEVVLAPASLVANIFRGVPFARRAGLRIISWRFIAHFFRGALAECGSWKSFHREFALRLPVLAYHRVGQAEPGEWYALTISKRRLESHLRWLKRNGWNSITSAQWSAWLESGAPLPHKPILLTFDDGFAENTINALPLLKQYGFVALTSVVTNQLGRTNNWDSNSGLPEFQLMNADDIRTWNACDMEFASHSLSHPHLPDLPKTELAREVALSRTNLAALAGVDICSFVYPYGEYNDQVCENVSHHYKLAFSLDAGLNGIGDAPHRLRRNIISQDDTWLDLWFHTKLGWSPVAVARRSLRTAALRLRNAARQVRTTRPSTLTGRP
;
A
#
# COMPACT_ATOMS: atom_id res chain seq x y z
N MET A 1 -27.71 32.88 7.45
CA MET A 1 -27.23 32.12 8.62
C MET A 1 -25.80 31.73 8.33
N LYS A 2 -24.83 32.12 9.15
CA LYS A 2 -23.40 31.92 8.86
C LYS A 2 -22.97 30.48 9.06
N ALA A 3 -23.45 29.82 10.12
CA ALA A 3 -23.00 28.47 10.43
C ALA A 3 -24.08 27.57 11.07
N SER A 4 -23.98 26.27 10.82
CA SER A 4 -24.74 25.23 11.50
C SER A 4 -23.77 24.31 12.24
N ILE A 5 -24.01 24.11 13.54
CA ILE A 5 -23.31 23.08 14.32
C ILE A 5 -24.16 21.82 14.31
N ILE A 6 -23.61 20.69 13.88
CA ILE A 6 -24.31 19.40 13.85
C ILE A 6 -23.71 18.49 14.93
N ILE A 7 -24.56 18.00 15.83
CA ILE A 7 -24.23 16.99 16.85
C ILE A 7 -25.03 15.72 16.56
N ALA A 8 -24.35 14.59 16.38
CA ALA A 8 -24.97 13.28 16.30
C ALA A 8 -24.84 12.54 17.63
N SER A 9 -25.95 12.01 18.16
CA SER A 9 -25.96 11.22 19.40
C SER A 9 -26.78 9.94 19.28
N ASN A 10 -26.34 8.89 19.96
CA ASN A 10 -27.00 7.58 20.01
C ASN A 10 -27.64 7.24 21.36
N GLY A 11 -27.82 8.23 22.24
CA GLY A 11 -28.50 8.00 23.53
C GLY A 11 -27.68 8.29 24.78
N ARG A 12 -26.49 8.90 24.69
CA ARG A 12 -25.63 9.20 25.85
C ARG A 12 -26.03 10.48 26.60
N ARG A 13 -27.30 10.55 27.03
CA ARG A 13 -27.98 11.76 27.54
C ARG A 13 -27.11 12.67 28.42
N ALA A 14 -26.47 12.12 29.46
CA ALA A 14 -25.72 12.92 30.42
C ALA A 14 -24.53 13.67 29.79
N ILE A 15 -23.74 13.04 28.91
CA ILE A 15 -22.61 13.71 28.26
C ILE A 15 -23.10 14.59 27.10
N THR A 16 -24.10 14.13 26.34
CA THR A 16 -24.69 14.91 25.24
C THR A 16 -25.24 16.25 25.71
N GLN A 17 -25.94 16.29 26.84
CA GLN A 17 -26.44 17.54 27.43
C GLN A 17 -25.30 18.52 27.78
N ARG A 18 -24.15 18.01 28.21
CA ARG A 18 -22.98 18.86 28.51
C ARG A 18 -22.37 19.42 27.23
N THR A 19 -22.19 18.59 26.21
CA THR A 19 -21.75 19.02 24.89
C THR A 19 -22.66 20.10 24.30
N ILE A 20 -23.98 19.88 24.34
CA ILE A 20 -24.97 20.88 23.89
C ILE A 20 -24.82 22.20 24.63
N ARG A 21 -24.67 22.19 25.96
CA ARG A 21 -24.48 23.42 26.74
C ARG A 21 -23.25 24.20 26.30
N THR A 22 -22.13 23.51 26.02
CA THR A 22 -20.91 24.18 25.52
C THR A 22 -21.07 24.69 24.07
N ALA A 23 -21.81 23.98 23.22
CA ALA A 23 -22.11 24.39 21.85
C ALA A 23 -23.13 25.55 21.78
N LEU A 24 -24.02 25.67 22.77
CA LEU A 24 -24.93 26.82 22.91
C LEU A 24 -24.23 28.05 23.51
N ALA A 25 -23.15 27.87 24.25
CA ALA A 25 -22.40 28.94 24.92
C ALA A 25 -21.30 29.57 24.03
N GLN A 26 -21.50 29.61 22.71
CA GLN A 26 -20.56 30.22 21.79
C GLN A 26 -20.66 31.75 21.83
N ASN A 27 -19.52 32.42 21.83
CA ASN A 27 -19.35 33.87 21.72
C ASN A 27 -19.54 34.29 20.25
N PHE A 28 -20.75 34.07 19.73
CA PHE A 28 -21.11 34.38 18.36
C PHE A 28 -22.45 35.12 18.34
N THR A 29 -22.68 35.96 17.32
CA THR A 29 -23.89 36.79 17.23
C THR A 29 -25.14 35.92 17.27
N SER A 30 -26.08 36.25 18.17
CA SER A 30 -27.36 35.56 18.30
C SER A 30 -28.12 35.58 16.96
N GLY A 31 -28.68 34.44 16.56
CA GLY A 31 -29.40 34.29 15.29
C GLY A 31 -28.52 34.15 14.04
N GLU A 32 -27.19 34.37 14.14
CA GLU A 32 -26.28 34.15 13.00
C GLU A 32 -25.81 32.69 12.87
N TYR A 33 -26.10 31.84 13.86
CA TYR A 33 -25.80 30.40 13.80
C TYR A 33 -26.97 29.57 14.33
N GLU A 34 -26.91 28.26 14.07
CA GLU A 34 -27.83 27.28 14.61
C GLU A 34 -27.10 26.05 15.17
N LEU A 35 -27.82 25.34 16.04
CA LEU A 35 -27.43 24.04 16.57
C LEU A 35 -28.46 23.00 16.13
N ILE A 36 -27.99 21.89 15.58
CA ILE A 36 -28.80 20.77 15.11
C ILE A 36 -28.35 19.52 15.84
N LEU A 37 -29.19 19.03 16.75
CA LEU A 37 -28.99 17.76 17.43
C LEU A 37 -29.76 16.67 16.68
N VAL A 38 -29.06 15.63 16.25
CA VAL A 38 -29.67 14.45 15.64
C VAL A 38 -29.58 13.28 16.61
N LEU A 39 -30.74 12.81 17.06
CA LEU A 39 -30.88 11.67 17.97
C LEU A 39 -31.18 10.39 17.17
N ASP A 40 -30.27 9.42 17.26
CA ASP A 40 -30.28 8.17 16.50
C ASP A 40 -30.80 7.01 17.35
N GLY A 41 -32.02 6.56 17.07
CA GLY A 41 -32.67 5.47 17.81
C GLY A 41 -33.05 5.83 19.25
N CYS A 42 -33.41 7.09 19.50
CA CYS A 42 -33.86 7.58 20.81
C CYS A 42 -35.30 8.09 20.73
N ASP A 43 -36.20 7.43 21.45
CA ASP A 43 -37.64 7.73 21.43
C ASP A 43 -38.11 8.55 22.64
N GLU A 44 -37.24 8.80 23.62
CA GLU A 44 -37.61 9.53 24.84
C GLU A 44 -38.01 11.00 24.55
N PRO A 45 -39.12 11.49 25.13
CA PRO A 45 -39.49 12.90 25.07
C PRO A 45 -38.55 13.78 25.90
N ASP A 46 -38.56 15.09 25.64
CA ASP A 46 -37.93 16.14 26.48
C ASP A 46 -36.42 16.03 26.75
N TRP A 47 -35.67 15.46 25.80
CA TRP A 47 -34.21 15.31 25.89
C TRP A 47 -33.44 16.60 26.26
N CYS A 48 -33.82 17.71 25.62
CA CYS A 48 -33.09 18.98 25.71
C CYS A 48 -34.06 20.18 25.80
N ALA A 49 -35.26 19.98 26.35
CA ALA A 49 -36.29 21.03 26.39
C ALA A 49 -35.80 22.28 27.15
N ALA A 50 -35.08 22.08 28.26
CA ALA A 50 -34.49 23.18 29.02
C ALA A 50 -33.39 23.92 28.23
N GLU A 51 -32.52 23.18 27.53
CA GLU A 51 -31.48 23.76 26.68
C GLU A 51 -32.09 24.51 25.48
N GLN A 52 -33.16 24.01 24.87
CA GLN A 52 -33.88 24.69 23.79
C GLN A 52 -34.51 26.01 24.24
N LEU A 53 -35.14 26.04 25.41
CA LEU A 53 -35.74 27.27 25.95
C LEU A 53 -34.71 28.35 26.27
N ASN A 54 -33.48 27.96 26.62
CA ASN A 54 -32.41 28.88 26.98
C ASN A 54 -31.43 29.18 25.83
N ALA A 55 -31.66 28.62 24.64
CA ALA A 55 -30.76 28.76 23.50
C ALA A 55 -30.77 30.20 22.97
N ARG A 56 -29.57 30.77 22.79
CA ARG A 56 -29.39 32.08 22.14
C ARG A 56 -29.29 31.98 20.61
N CYS A 57 -29.44 30.78 20.07
CA CYS A 57 -29.39 30.48 18.64
C CYS A 57 -30.59 29.62 18.25
N HIS A 58 -30.80 29.43 16.94
CA HIS A 58 -31.79 28.48 16.48
C HIS A 58 -31.35 27.06 16.90
N PHE A 59 -32.11 26.40 17.78
CA PHE A 59 -31.76 25.05 18.25
C PHE A 59 -32.83 24.02 17.86
N GLN A 60 -32.51 23.20 16.88
CA GLN A 60 -33.37 22.15 16.36
C GLN A 60 -32.93 20.76 16.86
N VAL A 61 -33.91 19.93 17.23
CA VAL A 61 -33.70 18.52 17.56
C VAL A 61 -34.43 17.66 16.54
N MET A 62 -33.68 16.84 15.80
CA MET A 62 -34.18 15.86 14.86
C MET A 62 -34.06 14.46 15.46
N ARG A 63 -35.07 13.61 15.25
CA ARG A 63 -35.06 12.20 15.65
C ARG A 63 -35.11 11.33 14.41
N GLN A 64 -34.41 10.20 14.46
CA GLN A 64 -34.46 9.18 13.42
C GLN A 64 -34.35 7.77 14.01
N PRO A 65 -34.83 6.74 13.29
CA PRO A 65 -34.52 5.35 13.63
C PRO A 65 -33.01 5.12 13.66
N LYS A 66 -32.56 4.12 14.43
CA LYS A 66 -31.14 3.79 14.58
C LYS A 66 -30.48 3.42 13.25
N ARG A 67 -29.69 4.34 12.70
CA ARG A 67 -29.00 4.23 11.40
C ARG A 67 -27.51 4.55 11.47
N GLY A 68 -27.01 5.00 12.62
CA GLY A 68 -25.59 5.27 12.85
C GLY A 68 -25.19 6.74 12.68
N GLN A 69 -23.93 7.03 13.03
CA GLN A 69 -23.37 8.38 13.06
C GLN A 69 -23.39 9.06 11.68
N ALA A 70 -22.90 8.39 10.63
CA ALA A 70 -22.88 8.95 9.27
C ALA A 70 -24.28 9.35 8.79
N ALA A 71 -25.29 8.49 8.99
CA ALA A 71 -26.67 8.81 8.65
C ALA A 71 -27.22 10.00 9.46
N SER A 72 -26.83 10.10 10.73
CA SER A 72 -27.23 11.21 11.60
C SER A 72 -26.61 12.54 11.16
N ILE A 73 -25.31 12.54 10.85
CA ILE A 73 -24.62 13.71 10.29
C ILE A 73 -25.25 14.11 8.96
N ASN A 74 -25.52 13.15 8.07
CA ASN A 74 -26.19 13.40 6.79
C ASN A 74 -27.60 13.98 6.98
N ALA A 75 -28.33 13.52 7.99
CA ALA A 75 -29.65 14.05 8.31
C ALA A 75 -29.57 15.51 8.77
N GLY A 76 -28.64 15.83 9.67
CA GLY A 76 -28.36 17.20 10.10
C GLY A 76 -27.93 18.09 8.93
N LEU A 77 -27.06 17.60 8.05
CA LEU A 77 -26.52 18.35 6.91
C LEU A 77 -27.63 18.76 5.93
N ARG A 78 -28.64 17.89 5.72
CA ARG A 78 -29.77 18.18 4.82
C ARG A 78 -30.61 19.35 5.32
N ILE A 79 -30.84 19.44 6.62
CA ILE A 79 -31.69 20.50 7.23
C ILE A 79 -30.91 21.74 7.64
N ALA A 80 -29.56 21.67 7.67
CA ALA A 80 -28.70 22.81 7.93
C ALA A 80 -28.99 23.97 6.97
N MET A 81 -29.10 25.18 7.51
CA MET A 81 -29.33 26.45 6.83
C MET A 81 -28.07 27.34 6.81
N GLY A 82 -27.06 27.00 7.60
CA GLY A 82 -25.78 27.70 7.65
C GLY A 82 -24.98 27.54 6.35
N GLU A 83 -24.29 28.60 5.95
CA GLU A 83 -23.33 28.57 4.85
C GLU A 83 -22.15 27.64 5.16
N LEU A 84 -21.72 27.63 6.42
CA LEU A 84 -20.73 26.71 6.97
C LEU A 84 -21.40 25.65 7.85
N VAL A 85 -20.81 24.45 7.88
CA VAL A 85 -21.23 23.37 8.78
C VAL A 85 -20.03 22.94 9.61
N LEU A 86 -20.19 22.88 10.93
CA LEU A 86 -19.23 22.36 11.90
C LEU A 86 -19.75 21.06 12.49
N PHE A 87 -18.99 19.98 12.35
CA PHE A 87 -19.32 18.67 12.91
C PHE A 87 -18.78 18.51 14.33
N LEU A 88 -19.63 18.01 15.23
CA LEU A 88 -19.25 17.66 16.59
C LEU A 88 -19.84 16.30 16.97
N ASP A 89 -19.09 15.57 17.81
CA ASP A 89 -19.59 14.38 18.49
C ASP A 89 -20.22 14.74 19.83
N ASP A 90 -21.10 13.89 20.33
CA ASP A 90 -21.88 14.14 21.55
C ASP A 90 -21.10 13.96 22.88
N ASP A 91 -19.78 13.82 22.80
CA ASP A 91 -18.81 13.81 23.90
C ASP A 91 -17.69 14.85 23.75
N ILE A 92 -17.86 15.80 22.84
CA ILE A 92 -16.94 16.92 22.62
C ILE A 92 -17.41 18.16 23.39
N LEU A 93 -16.53 18.73 24.20
CA LEU A 93 -16.73 20.00 24.88
C LEU A 93 -16.02 21.12 24.11
N CYS A 94 -16.76 22.19 23.84
CA CYS A 94 -16.31 23.29 22.99
C CYS A 94 -15.92 24.52 23.82
N PRO A 95 -14.80 25.19 23.53
CA PRO A 95 -14.54 26.51 24.10
C PRO A 95 -15.51 27.55 23.52
N PRO A 96 -15.78 28.67 24.22
CA PRO A 96 -16.75 29.67 23.76
C PRO A 96 -16.41 30.32 22.42
N ASP A 97 -15.15 30.35 22.01
CA ASP A 97 -14.68 31.00 20.79
C ASP A 97 -14.51 30.04 19.61
N LEU A 98 -14.89 28.76 19.75
CA LEU A 98 -14.69 27.73 18.73
C LEU A 98 -15.29 28.13 17.39
N LEU A 99 -16.58 28.49 17.39
CA LEU A 99 -17.30 28.82 16.17
C LEU A 99 -16.71 30.03 15.46
N ALA A 100 -16.32 31.06 16.22
CA ALA A 100 -15.71 32.27 15.67
C ALA A 100 -14.41 31.95 14.92
N LYS A 101 -13.53 31.11 15.51
CA LYS A 101 -12.27 30.68 14.88
C LYS A 101 -12.50 29.89 13.59
N HIS A 102 -13.50 29.01 13.57
CA HIS A 102 -13.85 28.29 12.35
C HIS A 102 -14.37 29.24 11.27
N VAL A 103 -15.27 30.18 11.60
CA VAL A 103 -15.79 31.17 10.64
C VAL A 103 -14.66 32.04 10.07
N GLU A 104 -13.78 32.58 10.92
CA GLU A 104 -12.62 33.38 10.51
C GLU A 104 -11.69 32.63 9.54
N ALA A 105 -11.49 31.33 9.79
CA ALA A 105 -10.69 30.48 8.90
C ALA A 105 -11.30 30.40 7.48
N HIS A 106 -12.63 30.34 7.36
CA HIS A 106 -13.32 30.30 6.08
C HIS A 106 -13.45 31.69 5.42
N ASP A 107 -13.44 32.78 6.20
CA ASP A 107 -13.31 34.12 5.63
C ASP A 107 -11.97 34.29 4.90
N SER A 108 -10.91 33.67 5.44
CA SER A 108 -9.58 33.63 4.82
C SER A 108 -9.46 32.57 3.72
N HIS A 109 -10.17 31.45 3.86
CA HIS A 109 -10.04 30.26 3.01
C HIS A 109 -11.41 29.66 2.63
N PRO A 110 -12.22 30.34 1.79
CA PRO A 110 -13.66 30.05 1.61
C PRO A 110 -13.99 28.71 0.93
N ASP A 111 -13.00 28.04 0.35
CA ASP A 111 -13.12 26.75 -0.35
C ASP A 111 -12.35 25.60 0.35
N HIS A 112 -11.94 25.79 1.61
CA HIS A 112 -11.14 24.80 2.33
C HIS A 112 -11.99 24.03 3.35
N LEU A 113 -11.46 22.92 3.85
CA LEU A 113 -11.91 22.31 5.10
C LEU A 113 -11.03 22.83 6.23
N ALA A 114 -11.64 23.31 7.31
CA ALA A 114 -10.90 23.75 8.49
C ALA A 114 -11.14 22.78 9.65
N PHE A 115 -10.07 22.27 10.26
CA PHE A 115 -10.16 21.33 11.38
C PHE A 115 -9.23 21.73 12.52
N GLY A 116 -9.67 21.51 13.76
CA GLY A 116 -8.89 21.82 14.96
C GLY A 116 -8.48 20.58 15.77
N PRO A 117 -7.64 20.76 16.80
CA PRO A 117 -7.21 19.67 17.65
C PRO A 117 -8.31 19.14 18.57
N ILE A 118 -8.27 17.84 18.84
CA ILE A 118 -9.14 17.16 19.80
C ILE A 118 -8.25 16.60 20.91
N PHE A 119 -8.32 17.21 22.09
CA PHE A 119 -7.56 16.75 23.26
C PHE A 119 -8.43 15.95 24.22
N THR A 120 -7.82 15.01 24.93
CA THR A 120 -8.54 14.21 25.93
C THR A 120 -8.85 15.07 27.17
N SER A 121 -10.13 15.22 27.52
CA SER A 121 -10.56 15.99 28.70
C SER A 121 -10.00 15.43 30.01
N GLU A 122 -9.70 16.31 30.97
CA GLU A 122 -9.33 15.93 32.34
C GLU A 122 -10.47 15.24 33.09
N GLU A 123 -11.71 15.46 32.67
CA GLU A 123 -12.92 14.83 33.23
C GLU A 123 -13.12 13.38 32.76
N SER A 124 -12.26 12.90 31.86
CA SER A 124 -12.33 11.53 31.36
C SER A 124 -12.09 10.51 32.47
N SER A 125 -12.66 9.31 32.29
CA SER A 125 -12.48 8.21 33.25
C SER A 125 -11.00 7.90 33.49
N ALA A 126 -10.61 7.72 34.75
CA ALA A 126 -9.22 7.41 35.11
C ALA A 126 -8.87 5.94 34.81
N SER A 127 -8.61 5.64 33.52
CA SER A 127 -8.31 4.29 33.03
C SER A 127 -7.09 4.28 32.09
N LEU A 128 -6.48 3.10 31.90
CA LEU A 128 -5.44 2.93 30.88
C LEU A 128 -5.98 3.09 29.45
N ALA A 129 -7.28 2.91 29.21
CA ALA A 129 -7.87 3.17 27.90
C ALA A 129 -7.82 4.67 27.59
N THR A 130 -8.23 5.50 28.55
CA THR A 130 -8.13 6.97 28.47
C THR A 130 -6.69 7.42 28.25
N GLU A 131 -5.74 6.90 29.03
CA GLU A 131 -4.32 7.24 28.87
C GLU A 131 -3.78 6.80 27.50
N TRP A 132 -4.22 5.64 26.99
CA TRP A 132 -3.83 5.17 25.67
C TRP A 132 -4.38 6.07 24.55
N ILE A 133 -5.66 6.46 24.62
CA ILE A 133 -6.29 7.39 23.67
C ILE A 133 -5.58 8.74 23.72
N ARG A 134 -5.33 9.28 24.93
CA ARG A 134 -4.60 10.53 25.14
C ARG A 134 -3.20 10.47 24.51
N ASN A 135 -2.44 9.43 24.80
CA ASN A 135 -1.08 9.28 24.25
C ASN A 135 -1.06 9.15 22.72
N ARG A 136 -2.10 8.59 22.11
CA ARG A 136 -2.22 8.46 20.65
C ARG A 136 -2.68 9.78 20.00
N ASN A 137 -3.79 10.36 20.47
CA ASN A 137 -4.44 11.51 19.84
C ASN A 137 -3.73 12.82 20.16
N ASP A 138 -3.47 13.11 21.44
CA ASP A 138 -2.84 14.38 21.83
C ASP A 138 -1.43 14.49 21.23
N SER A 139 -0.68 13.38 21.22
CA SER A 139 0.65 13.33 20.63
C SER A 139 0.62 13.63 19.13
N TRP A 140 -0.39 13.12 18.42
CA TRP A 140 -0.58 13.39 17.00
C TRP A 140 -0.87 14.88 16.77
N PHE A 141 -1.89 15.45 17.42
CA PHE A 141 -2.28 16.85 17.24
C PHE A 141 -1.19 17.85 17.64
N ARG A 142 -0.33 17.51 18.63
CA ARG A 142 0.83 18.35 18.99
C ARG A 142 1.94 18.35 17.94
N GLN A 143 1.97 17.36 17.06
CA GLN A 143 2.96 17.24 15.99
C GLN A 143 2.47 17.79 14.65
N VAL A 144 1.14 17.98 14.48
CA VAL A 144 0.59 18.58 13.26
C VAL A 144 0.95 20.05 13.20
N THR A 145 1.50 20.48 12.07
CA THR A 145 1.73 21.89 11.73
C THR A 145 0.85 22.31 10.56
N PRO A 146 0.59 23.63 10.38
CA PRO A 146 -0.14 24.12 9.20
C PRO A 146 0.47 23.62 7.87
N ASP A 147 1.79 23.63 7.73
CA ASP A 147 2.47 23.16 6.51
C ASP A 147 2.23 21.67 6.24
N ILE A 148 2.22 20.86 7.29
CA ILE A 148 1.98 19.41 7.20
C ILE A 148 0.57 19.13 6.66
N SER A 149 -0.43 19.94 7.01
CA SER A 149 -1.81 19.78 6.52
C SER A 149 -1.97 19.97 5.00
N THR A 150 -1.07 20.74 4.38
CA THR A 150 -1.04 20.92 2.92
C THR A 150 -0.39 19.74 2.19
N SER A 151 0.33 18.88 2.92
CA SER A 151 1.32 17.93 2.39
C SER A 151 0.83 16.49 2.20
N GLY A 152 -0.43 16.15 2.46
CA GLY A 152 -0.88 14.80 2.14
C GLY A 152 -2.27 14.37 2.60
N TRP A 153 -2.72 13.27 2.01
CA TRP A 153 -3.98 12.58 2.30
C TRP A 153 -4.09 12.08 3.76
N CYS A 154 -2.97 11.95 4.47
CA CYS A 154 -2.91 11.47 5.85
C CYS A 154 -3.50 12.44 6.87
N PHE A 155 -3.97 13.61 6.44
CA PHE A 155 -4.71 14.61 7.24
C PHE A 155 -6.18 14.72 6.82
N CYS A 156 -6.65 13.89 5.90
CA CYS A 156 -8.01 13.92 5.38
C CYS A 156 -8.98 13.20 6.32
N PHE A 157 -9.19 13.75 7.52
CA PHE A 157 -10.20 13.29 8.45
C PHE A 157 -11.26 14.37 8.60
N ALA A 158 -12.51 14.10 8.24
CA ALA A 158 -13.65 14.92 8.66
C ALA A 158 -13.99 14.59 10.13
N ASN A 159 -13.05 14.85 11.02
CA ASN A 159 -13.15 14.49 12.43
C ASN A 159 -14.20 15.36 13.15
N PRO A 160 -14.58 14.99 14.39
CA PRO A 160 -15.27 15.92 15.28
C PRO A 160 -14.35 17.14 15.48
N ASN A 161 -14.85 18.36 15.28
CA ASN A 161 -14.05 19.59 15.13
C ASN A 161 -13.56 19.89 13.70
N THR A 162 -14.27 19.42 12.69
CA THR A 162 -14.10 19.81 11.29
C THR A 162 -15.27 20.67 10.82
N SER A 163 -14.95 21.73 10.09
CA SER A 163 -15.91 22.60 9.42
C SER A 163 -15.65 22.71 7.93
N ALA A 164 -16.71 22.88 7.15
CA ALA A 164 -16.61 23.12 5.71
C ALA A 164 -17.83 23.88 5.17
N PRO A 165 -17.71 24.53 4.01
CA PRO A 165 -18.86 25.09 3.30
C PRO A 165 -19.91 24.01 3.01
N ARG A 166 -21.15 24.27 3.39
CA ARG A 166 -22.28 23.37 3.20
C ARG A 166 -22.41 22.90 1.74
N ARG A 167 -22.19 23.82 0.79
CA ARG A 167 -22.23 23.52 -0.65
C ARG A 167 -21.24 22.42 -1.05
N LEU A 168 -20.03 22.43 -0.49
CA LEU A 168 -18.98 21.44 -0.79
C LEU A 168 -19.31 20.09 -0.16
N LEU A 169 -19.84 20.10 1.05
CA LEU A 169 -20.28 18.88 1.74
C LEU A 169 -21.40 18.17 0.96
N LEU A 170 -22.36 18.94 0.45
CA LEU A 170 -23.46 18.41 -0.36
C LEU A 170 -22.99 17.96 -1.74
N SER A 171 -22.14 18.74 -2.43
CA SER A 171 -21.64 18.36 -3.76
C SER A 171 -20.75 17.12 -3.72
N ALA A 172 -20.05 16.90 -2.60
CA ALA A 172 -19.26 15.70 -2.40
C ALA A 172 -20.10 14.45 -2.15
N GLY A 173 -21.41 14.58 -1.91
CA GLY A 173 -22.33 13.45 -1.70
C GLY A 173 -22.47 13.01 -0.23
N ALA A 174 -22.20 13.90 0.73
CA ALA A 174 -22.26 13.65 2.18
C ALA A 174 -21.43 12.43 2.63
N LEU A 175 -21.57 11.96 3.88
CA LEU A 175 -20.80 10.82 4.41
C LEU A 175 -21.39 9.49 3.92
N ASP A 176 -20.52 8.50 3.65
CA ASP A 176 -20.98 7.15 3.29
C ASP A 176 -21.50 6.38 4.51
N GLU A 177 -22.82 6.15 4.53
CA GLU A 177 -23.52 5.47 5.63
C GLU A 177 -23.15 3.98 5.80
N SER A 178 -22.47 3.37 4.82
CA SER A 178 -21.98 1.98 4.94
C SER A 178 -20.76 1.84 5.88
N PHE A 179 -20.15 2.96 6.28
CA PHE A 179 -19.03 3.01 7.21
C PHE A 179 -19.50 3.34 8.63
N TRP A 180 -19.40 2.36 9.54
CA TRP A 180 -19.59 2.62 10.97
C TRP A 180 -18.39 3.36 11.58
N ARG A 181 -17.17 2.91 11.27
CA ARG A 181 -15.89 3.63 11.47
C ARG A 181 -15.31 3.96 10.09
N TYR A 182 -14.39 4.92 10.02
CA TYR A 182 -13.78 5.44 8.78
C TYR A 182 -14.72 6.26 7.89
N ASN A 183 -15.95 6.60 8.32
CA ASN A 183 -16.82 7.48 7.52
C ASN A 183 -16.20 8.88 7.31
N ASP A 184 -15.52 9.39 8.34
CA ASP A 184 -14.79 10.66 8.35
C ASP A 184 -13.57 10.64 7.43
N THR A 185 -12.84 9.52 7.43
CA THR A 185 -11.63 9.29 6.64
C THR A 185 -11.99 9.08 5.17
N GLU A 186 -13.01 8.27 4.89
CA GLU A 186 -13.54 8.06 3.54
C GLU A 186 -14.01 9.37 2.93
N PHE A 187 -14.76 10.15 3.71
CA PHE A 187 -15.30 11.41 3.22
C PHE A 187 -14.19 12.45 3.00
N GLY A 188 -13.26 12.58 3.95
CA GLY A 188 -12.07 13.42 3.78
C GLY A 188 -11.26 13.02 2.54
N PHE A 189 -11.10 11.72 2.29
CA PHE A 189 -10.37 11.23 1.13
C PHE A 189 -11.07 11.56 -0.20
N ARG A 190 -12.40 11.47 -0.26
CA ARG A 190 -13.17 11.91 -1.44
C ARG A 190 -13.05 13.40 -1.69
N LEU A 191 -13.12 14.21 -0.63
CA LEU A 191 -12.96 15.66 -0.73
C LEU A 191 -11.56 16.04 -1.25
N TRP A 192 -10.52 15.40 -0.72
CA TRP A 192 -9.15 15.59 -1.20
C TRP A 192 -8.97 15.24 -2.68
N LYS A 193 -9.56 14.13 -3.13
CA LYS A 193 -9.57 13.74 -4.56
C LYS A 193 -10.23 14.75 -5.48
N GLN A 194 -11.16 15.55 -4.97
CA GLN A 194 -11.80 16.64 -5.71
C GLN A 194 -10.93 17.91 -5.75
N GLY A 195 -9.72 17.87 -5.18
CA GLY A 195 -8.78 18.98 -5.14
C GLY A 195 -8.96 19.90 -3.93
N LEU A 196 -9.84 19.56 -2.99
CA LEU A 196 -10.05 20.36 -1.78
C LEU A 196 -8.84 20.31 -0.86
N ARG A 197 -8.59 21.44 -0.22
CA ARG A 197 -7.46 21.66 0.68
C ARG A 197 -7.94 21.77 2.12
N PHE A 198 -7.03 21.51 3.03
CA PHE A 198 -7.28 21.45 4.46
C PHE A 198 -6.48 22.54 5.17
N VAL A 199 -7.09 23.17 6.16
CA VAL A 199 -6.50 24.19 7.02
C VAL A 199 -6.56 23.67 8.45
N TYR A 200 -5.40 23.56 9.09
CA TYR A 200 -5.32 23.19 10.50
C TYR A 200 -5.42 24.43 11.40
N LEU A 201 -6.29 24.37 12.41
CA LEU A 201 -6.55 25.43 13.37
C LEU A 201 -5.98 25.06 14.75
N PRO A 202 -4.68 25.24 15.01
CA PRO A 202 -4.06 24.85 16.28
C PRO A 202 -4.68 25.55 17.48
N ASP A 203 -5.20 26.77 17.28
CA ASP A 203 -5.81 27.59 18.32
C ASP A 203 -7.30 27.31 18.52
N ALA A 204 -7.89 26.33 17.83
CA ALA A 204 -9.29 25.91 18.00
C ALA A 204 -9.43 24.52 18.66
N PRO A 205 -8.87 24.29 19.86
CA PRO A 205 -8.94 22.98 20.52
C PRO A 205 -10.33 22.68 21.06
N VAL A 206 -10.73 21.41 20.97
CA VAL A 206 -11.88 20.87 21.69
C VAL A 206 -11.46 19.77 22.65
N SER A 207 -12.32 19.47 23.64
CA SER A 207 -12.04 18.46 24.67
C SER A 207 -12.96 17.25 24.55
N HIS A 208 -12.41 16.05 24.32
CA HIS A 208 -13.14 14.79 24.23
C HIS A 208 -13.22 14.10 25.60
N VAL A 209 -14.44 13.83 26.08
CA VAL A 209 -14.68 13.15 27.36
C VAL A 209 -14.75 11.63 27.17
N VAL A 210 -13.66 10.95 27.51
CA VAL A 210 -13.53 9.50 27.33
C VAL A 210 -14.12 8.73 28.52
N VAL A 211 -15.19 7.99 28.26
CA VAL A 211 -15.85 7.10 29.24
C VAL A 211 -15.65 5.61 28.95
N GLU A 212 -14.89 5.29 27.91
CA GLU A 212 -14.76 3.95 27.35
C GLU A 212 -13.89 3.03 28.21
N SER A 213 -14.28 1.76 28.28
CA SER A 213 -13.44 0.73 28.89
C SER A 213 -12.36 0.24 27.93
N ILE A 214 -11.33 -0.43 28.47
CA ILE A 214 -10.33 -1.13 27.65
C ILE A 214 -11.00 -2.17 26.72
N SER A 215 -12.10 -2.79 27.18
CA SER A 215 -12.83 -3.76 26.39
C SER A 215 -13.51 -3.11 25.19
N ASP A 216 -14.12 -1.93 25.36
CA ASP A 216 -14.76 -1.20 24.26
C ASP A 216 -13.73 -0.75 23.22
N LEU A 217 -12.63 -0.16 23.69
CA LEU A 217 -11.51 0.27 22.83
C LEU A 217 -10.97 -0.88 21.97
N VAL A 218 -10.80 -2.06 22.55
CA VAL A 218 -10.16 -3.18 21.86
C VAL A 218 -11.17 -4.03 21.08
N ARG A 219 -12.23 -4.53 21.74
CA ARG A 219 -13.14 -5.52 21.14
C ARG A 219 -14.13 -4.92 20.16
N LYS A 220 -14.47 -3.64 20.33
CA LYS A 220 -15.39 -2.92 19.46
C LYS A 220 -14.63 -2.01 18.50
N HIS A 221 -13.84 -1.07 19.01
CA HIS A 221 -13.24 -0.04 18.14
C HIS A 221 -12.17 -0.62 17.23
N ALA A 222 -11.17 -1.30 17.79
CA ALA A 222 -10.13 -1.90 16.96
C ALA A 222 -10.70 -2.87 15.92
N TYR A 223 -11.66 -3.73 16.33
CA TYR A 223 -12.31 -4.68 15.42
C TYR A 223 -13.01 -3.98 14.25
N GLU A 224 -13.83 -2.96 14.52
CA GLU A 224 -14.50 -2.23 13.46
C GLU A 224 -13.57 -1.32 12.66
N GLU A 225 -12.47 -0.82 13.24
CA GLU A 225 -11.41 -0.15 12.48
C GLU A 225 -10.79 -1.09 11.45
N GLY A 226 -10.55 -2.35 11.82
CA GLY A 226 -10.06 -3.38 10.89
C GLY A 226 -11.01 -3.66 9.73
N ARG A 227 -12.32 -3.71 10.01
CA ARG A 227 -13.34 -3.87 8.97
C ARG A 227 -13.44 -2.64 8.08
N GLY A 228 -13.45 -1.45 8.71
CA GLY A 228 -13.48 -0.16 8.04
C GLY A 228 -12.31 0.02 7.09
N GLU A 229 -11.08 -0.32 7.51
CA GLU A 229 -9.90 -0.17 6.65
C GLU A 229 -9.94 -1.10 5.43
N VAL A 230 -10.46 -2.33 5.56
CA VAL A 230 -10.68 -3.22 4.40
C VAL A 230 -11.71 -2.63 3.43
N ARG A 231 -12.84 -2.12 3.94
CA ARG A 231 -13.86 -1.48 3.10
C ARG A 231 -13.33 -0.23 2.40
N LEU A 232 -12.59 0.58 3.14
CA LEU A 232 -11.96 1.79 2.61
C LEU A 232 -10.98 1.43 1.49
N CYS A 233 -10.15 0.40 1.70
CA CYS A 233 -9.26 -0.13 0.68
C CYS A 233 -9.98 -0.67 -0.57
N ARG A 234 -11.17 -1.26 -0.43
CA ARG A 234 -11.95 -1.74 -1.58
C ARG A 234 -12.60 -0.60 -2.35
N LYS A 235 -13.06 0.43 -1.63
CA LYS A 235 -13.67 1.63 -2.22
C LYS A 235 -12.62 2.58 -2.84
N HIS A 236 -11.43 2.61 -2.25
CA HIS A 236 -10.29 3.42 -2.66
C HIS A 236 -9.02 2.57 -2.74
N PRO A 237 -8.86 1.75 -3.79
CA PRO A 237 -7.75 0.81 -3.91
C PRO A 237 -6.34 1.43 -3.88
N GLU A 238 -6.18 2.67 -4.33
CA GLU A 238 -4.90 3.39 -4.26
C GLU A 238 -4.42 3.62 -2.81
N TYR A 239 -5.35 3.57 -1.85
CA TYR A 239 -5.06 3.71 -0.43
C TYR A 239 -4.33 2.48 0.15
N ARG A 240 -4.50 1.30 -0.48
CA ARG A 240 -4.03 0.01 0.07
C ARG A 240 -2.56 -0.01 0.42
N GLN A 241 -1.70 0.63 -0.38
CA GLN A 241 -0.25 0.67 -0.16
C GLN A 241 0.16 1.41 1.12
N PHE A 242 -0.69 2.30 1.63
CA PHE A 242 -0.40 3.13 2.80
C PHE A 242 -0.94 2.55 4.11
N THR A 243 -1.67 1.44 4.04
CA THR A 243 -2.31 0.80 5.19
C THR A 243 -1.40 -0.12 5.96
N ILE A 244 -1.74 -0.38 7.22
CA ILE A 244 -1.10 -1.46 8.00
C ILE A 244 -1.33 -2.83 7.35
N LEU A 245 -2.44 -2.99 6.62
CA LEU A 245 -2.78 -4.20 5.86
C LEU A 245 -1.77 -4.46 4.75
N GLY A 246 -1.48 -3.45 3.92
CA GLY A 246 -0.47 -3.53 2.86
C GLY A 246 0.94 -3.75 3.39
N GLY A 247 1.26 -3.17 4.55
CA GLY A 247 2.52 -3.34 5.28
C GLY A 247 2.85 -4.78 5.67
N LEU A 248 1.90 -5.73 5.63
CA LEU A 248 2.16 -7.15 5.89
C LEU A 248 3.04 -7.83 4.81
N SER A 249 3.11 -7.25 3.61
CA SER A 249 3.92 -7.78 2.51
C SER A 249 5.25 -7.05 2.33
N HIS A 250 5.45 -5.94 3.04
CA HIS A 250 6.56 -5.02 2.83
C HIS A 250 7.74 -5.27 3.79
N GLY A 251 8.96 -5.15 3.24
CA GLY A 251 10.22 -5.18 3.99
C GLY A 251 10.91 -6.56 4.03
N ARG A 252 11.84 -6.73 4.99
CA ARG A 252 12.65 -7.95 5.13
C ARG A 252 11.77 -9.18 5.46
N THR A 253 12.11 -10.33 4.88
CA THR A 253 11.36 -11.58 5.04
C THR A 253 11.08 -11.96 6.50
N LEU A 254 12.04 -11.81 7.41
CA LEU A 254 11.83 -12.11 8.83
C LEU A 254 10.75 -11.21 9.48
N LYS A 255 10.74 -9.91 9.15
CA LYS A 255 9.70 -8.98 9.64
C LYS A 255 8.32 -9.34 9.09
N ILE A 256 8.25 -9.73 7.82
CA ILE A 256 7.02 -10.20 7.19
C ILE A 256 6.49 -11.46 7.89
N VAL A 257 7.35 -12.45 8.11
CA VAL A 257 6.99 -13.68 8.82
C VAL A 257 6.50 -13.37 10.23
N ALA A 258 7.23 -12.53 10.98
CA ALA A 258 6.82 -12.12 12.32
C ALA A 258 5.44 -11.46 12.32
N ARG A 259 5.18 -10.49 11.43
CA ARG A 259 3.87 -9.83 11.29
C ARG A 259 2.76 -10.85 10.98
N ARG A 260 3.00 -11.78 10.05
CA ARG A 260 2.01 -12.83 9.69
C ARG A 260 1.71 -13.77 10.86
N ILE A 261 2.72 -14.15 11.63
CA ILE A 261 2.55 -14.95 12.85
C ILE A 261 1.74 -14.16 13.87
N THR A 262 2.03 -12.87 14.07
CA THR A 262 1.24 -12.00 14.95
C THR A 262 -0.24 -11.99 14.53
N VAL A 263 -0.53 -11.85 13.23
CA VAL A 263 -1.91 -11.90 12.73
C VAL A 263 -2.56 -13.26 12.98
N ALA A 264 -1.87 -14.36 12.67
CA ALA A 264 -2.39 -15.72 12.90
C ALA A 264 -2.63 -16.00 14.39
N ALA A 265 -1.81 -15.44 15.28
CA ALA A 265 -1.88 -15.62 16.72
C ALA A 265 -2.87 -14.67 17.42
N CYS A 266 -3.60 -13.81 16.70
CA CYS A 266 -4.47 -12.78 17.28
C CYS A 266 -5.53 -13.35 18.25
N LYS A 267 -6.06 -14.56 17.98
CA LYS A 267 -7.01 -15.22 18.89
C LYS A 267 -6.34 -15.66 20.19
N LEU A 268 -5.16 -16.26 20.11
CA LEU A 268 -4.40 -16.72 21.27
C LEU A 268 -3.88 -15.55 22.11
N ALA A 269 -3.44 -14.48 21.44
CA ALA A 269 -2.98 -13.25 22.07
C ALA A 269 -4.05 -12.65 22.99
N GLU A 270 -5.33 -12.65 22.59
CA GLU A 270 -6.41 -12.12 23.43
C GLU A 270 -6.60 -12.91 24.73
N VAL A 271 -6.48 -14.24 24.70
CA VAL A 271 -6.65 -15.09 25.89
C VAL A 271 -5.60 -14.75 26.95
N VAL A 272 -4.36 -14.49 26.52
CA VAL A 272 -3.25 -14.17 27.43
C VAL A 272 -3.26 -12.70 27.84
N LEU A 273 -3.47 -11.79 26.88
CA LEU A 273 -3.30 -10.35 27.10
C LEU A 273 -4.50 -9.69 27.78
N ALA A 274 -5.71 -10.26 27.67
CA ALA A 274 -6.89 -9.66 28.29
C ALA A 274 -6.79 -9.63 29.83
N PRO A 275 -6.52 -10.75 30.54
CA PRO A 275 -6.32 -10.72 32.00
C PRO A 275 -5.17 -9.80 32.39
N ALA A 276 -4.05 -9.85 31.67
CA ALA A 276 -2.88 -9.01 31.94
C ALA A 276 -3.20 -7.51 31.85
N SER A 277 -4.02 -7.08 30.89
CA SER A 277 -4.43 -5.68 30.76
C SER A 277 -5.34 -5.20 31.91
N LEU A 278 -6.17 -6.09 32.46
CA LEU A 278 -7.01 -5.78 33.63
C LEU A 278 -6.15 -5.61 34.89
N VAL A 279 -5.21 -6.52 35.11
CA VAL A 279 -4.24 -6.42 36.21
C VAL A 279 -3.42 -5.14 36.08
N ALA A 280 -2.89 -4.84 34.89
CA ALA A 280 -2.15 -3.61 34.66
C ALA A 280 -3.00 -2.35 34.91
N ASN A 281 -4.30 -2.39 34.59
CA ASN A 281 -5.23 -1.28 34.84
C ASN A 281 -5.52 -1.09 36.34
N ILE A 282 -5.61 -2.17 37.11
CA ILE A 282 -5.72 -2.11 38.58
C ILE A 282 -4.48 -1.42 39.17
N PHE A 283 -3.29 -1.82 38.73
CA PHE A 283 -2.00 -1.27 39.19
C PHE A 283 -1.51 -0.07 38.38
N ARG A 284 -2.39 0.67 37.69
CA ARG A 284 -2.00 1.79 36.81
C ARG A 284 -1.25 2.93 37.52
N GLY A 285 -1.36 3.05 38.84
CA GLY A 285 -0.56 3.97 39.65
C GLY A 285 0.94 3.64 39.68
N VAL A 286 1.32 2.38 39.42
CA VAL A 286 2.71 1.92 39.39
C VAL A 286 3.31 2.16 37.99
N PRO A 287 4.40 2.94 37.84
CA PRO A 287 4.93 3.32 36.52
C PRO A 287 5.30 2.15 35.61
N PHE A 288 5.80 1.04 36.17
CA PHE A 288 6.10 -0.17 35.39
C PHE A 288 4.82 -0.83 34.86
N ALA A 289 3.83 -1.07 35.74
CA ALA A 289 2.55 -1.67 35.36
C ALA A 289 1.79 -0.81 34.35
N ARG A 290 1.82 0.52 34.50
CA ARG A 290 1.27 1.48 33.54
C ARG A 290 1.89 1.35 32.15
N ARG A 291 3.22 1.42 32.05
CA ARG A 291 3.95 1.28 30.77
C ARG A 291 3.71 -0.08 30.12
N ALA A 292 3.72 -1.16 30.91
CA ALA A 292 3.42 -2.50 30.42
C ALA A 292 1.97 -2.61 29.93
N GLY A 293 1.02 -2.07 30.70
CA GLY A 293 -0.40 -2.06 30.37
C GLY A 293 -0.70 -1.34 29.05
N LEU A 294 -0.13 -0.14 28.84
CA LEU A 294 -0.29 0.59 27.58
C LEU A 294 0.23 -0.21 26.37
N ARG A 295 1.38 -0.89 26.51
CA ARG A 295 1.89 -1.77 25.45
C ARG A 295 0.96 -2.95 25.20
N ILE A 296 0.48 -3.61 26.27
CA ILE A 296 -0.47 -4.72 26.18
C ILE A 296 -1.73 -4.28 25.44
N ILE A 297 -2.28 -3.09 25.76
CA ILE A 297 -3.44 -2.52 25.05
C ILE A 297 -3.12 -2.32 23.57
N SER A 298 -1.97 -1.76 23.20
CA SER A 298 -1.58 -1.63 21.78
C SER A 298 -1.53 -2.97 21.05
N TRP A 299 -0.95 -4.00 21.66
CA TRP A 299 -0.91 -5.35 21.06
C TRP A 299 -2.31 -5.95 20.90
N ARG A 300 -3.17 -5.78 21.91
CA ARG A 300 -4.57 -6.22 21.85
C ARG A 300 -5.35 -5.47 20.78
N PHE A 301 -5.13 -4.16 20.66
CA PHE A 301 -5.74 -3.32 19.62
C PHE A 301 -5.39 -3.87 18.23
N ILE A 302 -4.09 -4.04 17.93
CA ILE A 302 -3.62 -4.62 16.66
C ILE A 302 -4.25 -6.00 16.42
N ALA A 303 -4.36 -6.83 17.47
CA ALA A 303 -4.92 -8.17 17.32
C ALA A 303 -6.41 -8.14 16.92
N HIS A 304 -7.23 -7.30 17.57
CA HIS A 304 -8.64 -7.18 17.22
C HIS A 304 -8.86 -6.45 15.90
N PHE A 305 -8.01 -5.47 15.59
CA PHE A 305 -7.95 -4.85 14.27
C PHE A 305 -7.80 -5.90 13.16
N PHE A 306 -6.80 -6.80 13.25
CA PHE A 306 -6.67 -7.83 12.21
C PHE A 306 -7.80 -8.87 12.24
N ARG A 307 -8.41 -9.13 13.41
CA ARG A 307 -9.61 -9.98 13.47
C ARG A 307 -10.78 -9.36 12.70
N GLY A 308 -10.95 -8.05 12.79
CA GLY A 308 -11.92 -7.27 12.01
C GLY A 308 -11.65 -7.37 10.52
N ALA A 309 -10.42 -7.06 10.11
CA ALA A 309 -10.01 -7.12 8.71
C ALA A 309 -10.21 -8.52 8.10
N LEU A 310 -9.86 -9.58 8.84
CA LEU A 310 -10.06 -10.97 8.40
C LEU A 310 -11.54 -11.34 8.30
N ALA A 311 -12.38 -10.86 9.20
CA ALA A 311 -13.82 -11.08 9.16
C ALA A 311 -14.45 -10.39 7.94
N GLU A 312 -14.04 -9.15 7.63
CA GLU A 312 -14.52 -8.41 6.45
C GLU A 312 -14.05 -9.04 5.12
N CYS A 313 -12.90 -9.71 5.13
CA CYS A 313 -12.43 -10.51 3.99
C CYS A 313 -13.08 -11.91 3.94
N GLY A 314 -13.81 -12.34 4.97
CA GLY A 314 -14.41 -13.67 5.10
C GLY A 314 -13.43 -14.82 5.36
N SER A 315 -12.15 -14.70 4.97
CA SER A 315 -11.13 -15.72 5.25
C SER A 315 -9.70 -15.18 5.18
N TRP A 316 -8.77 -15.90 5.81
CA TRP A 316 -7.33 -15.67 5.65
C TRP A 316 -6.89 -15.75 4.17
N LYS A 317 -7.50 -16.66 3.39
CA LYS A 317 -7.16 -16.83 1.97
C LYS A 317 -7.54 -15.60 1.15
N SER A 318 -8.72 -15.01 1.37
CA SER A 318 -9.12 -13.78 0.67
C SER A 318 -8.27 -12.61 1.11
N PHE A 319 -8.08 -12.44 2.43
CA PHE A 319 -7.24 -11.40 2.98
C PHE A 319 -5.81 -11.45 2.41
N HIS A 320 -5.21 -12.64 2.33
CA HIS A 320 -3.89 -12.81 1.73
C HIS A 320 -3.86 -12.43 0.25
N ARG A 321 -4.93 -12.71 -0.52
CA ARG A 321 -5.03 -12.33 -1.92
C ARG A 321 -5.20 -10.82 -2.12
N GLU A 322 -5.88 -10.16 -1.20
CA GLU A 322 -6.15 -8.72 -1.27
C GLU A 322 -5.00 -7.87 -0.70
N PHE A 323 -4.26 -8.32 0.32
CA PHE A 323 -3.31 -7.44 1.01
C PHE A 323 -1.89 -8.02 1.19
N ALA A 324 -1.73 -9.34 1.05
CA ALA A 324 -0.48 -10.01 1.41
C ALA A 324 0.14 -10.85 0.28
N LEU A 325 -0.26 -10.65 -0.98
CA LEU A 325 0.40 -11.29 -2.10
C LEU A 325 1.84 -10.81 -2.21
N ARG A 326 2.71 -11.76 -2.58
CA ARG A 326 4.09 -11.49 -2.94
C ARG A 326 4.36 -12.20 -4.26
N LEU A 327 4.59 -11.43 -5.32
CA LEU A 327 4.82 -11.93 -6.67
C LEU A 327 6.30 -12.33 -6.83
N PRO A 328 6.59 -13.62 -7.09
CA PRO A 328 7.86 -14.01 -7.65
C PRO A 328 7.91 -13.67 -9.14
N VAL A 329 9.04 -13.10 -9.57
CA VAL A 329 9.37 -12.88 -10.97
C VAL A 329 10.62 -13.68 -11.30
N LEU A 330 10.54 -14.55 -12.31
CA LEU A 330 11.64 -15.40 -12.76
C LEU A 330 12.19 -14.85 -14.07
N ALA A 331 13.46 -14.48 -14.08
CA ALA A 331 14.15 -13.92 -15.24
C ALA A 331 15.00 -14.98 -15.94
N TYR A 332 14.59 -15.30 -17.16
CA TYR A 332 15.33 -16.06 -18.16
C TYR A 332 15.87 -15.09 -19.22
N HIS A 333 16.84 -15.49 -20.04
CA HIS A 333 17.28 -14.71 -21.20
C HIS A 333 17.12 -15.55 -22.47
N ARG A 334 18.08 -16.44 -22.76
CA ARG A 334 18.07 -17.26 -23.97
C ARG A 334 17.75 -18.73 -23.67
N VAL A 335 16.91 -19.32 -24.52
CA VAL A 335 16.56 -20.74 -24.48
C VAL A 335 17.15 -21.44 -25.71
N GLY A 336 18.28 -22.10 -25.53
CA GLY A 336 19.06 -22.66 -26.63
C GLY A 336 20.15 -23.62 -26.18
N GLN A 337 21.04 -23.97 -27.10
CA GLN A 337 22.26 -24.71 -26.78
C GLN A 337 23.35 -23.73 -26.34
N ALA A 338 23.99 -24.02 -25.20
CA ALA A 338 25.08 -23.18 -24.71
C ALA A 338 26.26 -23.21 -25.68
N GLU A 339 26.81 -22.03 -25.98
CA GLU A 339 28.00 -21.89 -26.84
C GLU A 339 29.27 -21.59 -26.02
N PRO A 340 30.46 -21.97 -26.50
CA PRO A 340 31.71 -21.61 -25.83
C PRO A 340 31.88 -20.09 -25.69
N GLY A 341 32.25 -19.62 -24.50
CA GLY A 341 32.49 -18.20 -24.22
C GLY A 341 31.25 -17.42 -23.74
N GLU A 342 30.07 -18.02 -23.80
CA GLU A 342 28.83 -17.38 -23.35
C GLU A 342 28.75 -17.21 -21.82
N TRP A 343 28.04 -16.17 -21.35
CA TRP A 343 27.70 -16.05 -19.93
C TRP A 343 26.80 -17.20 -19.51
N TYR A 344 27.39 -18.13 -18.76
CA TYR A 344 26.74 -19.34 -18.28
C TYR A 344 25.40 -19.12 -17.57
N ALA A 345 25.16 -17.94 -16.98
CA ALA A 345 23.94 -17.64 -16.26
C ALA A 345 22.75 -17.22 -17.15
N LEU A 346 22.98 -16.90 -18.43
CA LEU A 346 21.98 -16.30 -19.32
C LEU A 346 21.31 -17.32 -20.26
N THR A 347 21.91 -18.49 -20.44
CA THR A 347 21.37 -19.51 -21.37
C THR A 347 20.91 -20.76 -20.64
N ILE A 348 19.72 -21.21 -20.99
CA ILE A 348 19.16 -22.48 -20.54
C ILE A 348 18.77 -23.38 -21.71
N SER A 349 18.89 -24.69 -21.54
CA SER A 349 18.44 -25.64 -22.55
C SER A 349 16.92 -25.80 -22.53
N LYS A 350 16.34 -26.10 -23.69
CA LYS A 350 14.91 -26.41 -23.84
C LYS A 350 14.43 -27.46 -22.83
N ARG A 351 15.21 -28.52 -22.62
CA ARG A 351 14.93 -29.57 -21.62
C ARG A 351 14.89 -29.03 -20.18
N ARG A 352 15.78 -28.10 -19.84
CA ARG A 352 15.81 -27.49 -18.51
C ARG A 352 14.61 -26.59 -18.30
N LEU A 353 14.29 -25.73 -19.27
CA LEU A 353 13.08 -24.91 -19.24
C LEU A 353 11.83 -25.78 -19.05
N GLU A 354 11.71 -26.87 -19.83
CA GLU A 354 10.56 -27.77 -19.70
C GLU A 354 10.43 -28.35 -18.28
N SER A 355 11.54 -28.75 -17.66
CA SER A 355 11.55 -29.21 -16.27
C SER A 355 11.03 -28.15 -15.30
N HIS A 356 11.41 -26.88 -15.49
CA HIS A 356 10.94 -25.76 -14.69
C HIS A 356 9.44 -25.54 -14.86
N LEU A 357 8.95 -25.43 -16.09
CA LEU A 357 7.53 -25.21 -16.39
C LEU A 357 6.67 -26.38 -15.87
N ARG A 358 7.14 -27.62 -16.05
CA ARG A 358 6.47 -28.81 -15.51
C ARG A 358 6.37 -28.76 -14.00
N TRP A 359 7.44 -28.37 -13.30
CA TRP A 359 7.42 -28.23 -11.85
C TRP A 359 6.45 -27.12 -11.40
N LEU A 360 6.48 -25.95 -12.07
CA LEU A 360 5.58 -24.84 -11.78
C LEU A 360 4.11 -25.28 -11.94
N LYS A 361 3.79 -25.93 -13.05
CA LYS A 361 2.42 -26.41 -13.34
C LYS A 361 1.96 -27.43 -12.30
N ARG A 362 2.78 -28.44 -11.98
CA ARG A 362 2.47 -29.46 -10.97
C ARG A 362 2.27 -28.87 -9.57
N ASN A 363 2.93 -27.76 -9.26
CA ASN A 363 2.79 -27.07 -7.99
C ASN A 363 1.70 -25.99 -7.98
N GLY A 364 0.90 -25.89 -9.06
CA GLY A 364 -0.27 -25.03 -9.16
C GLY A 364 0.05 -23.54 -9.28
N TRP A 365 1.21 -23.19 -9.82
CA TRP A 365 1.55 -21.81 -10.20
C TRP A 365 0.82 -21.42 -11.48
N ASN A 366 0.43 -20.14 -11.56
CA ASN A 366 -0.25 -19.57 -12.72
C ASN A 366 0.48 -18.29 -13.13
N SER A 367 0.97 -18.24 -14.37
CA SER A 367 1.61 -17.04 -14.88
C SER A 367 0.60 -15.89 -15.00
N ILE A 368 1.07 -14.68 -14.79
CA ILE A 368 0.33 -13.44 -15.03
C ILE A 368 1.14 -12.49 -15.89
N THR A 369 0.47 -11.52 -16.50
CA THR A 369 1.12 -10.40 -17.17
C THR A 369 1.50 -9.30 -16.18
N SER A 370 2.44 -8.44 -16.56
CA SER A 370 2.78 -7.21 -15.86
C SER A 370 1.58 -6.27 -15.79
N ALA A 371 0.75 -6.21 -16.84
CA ALA A 371 -0.51 -5.47 -16.83
C ALA A 371 -1.50 -5.98 -15.75
N GLN A 372 -1.63 -7.31 -15.58
CA GLN A 372 -2.44 -7.89 -14.51
C GLN A 372 -1.88 -7.56 -13.11
N TRP A 373 -0.55 -7.59 -12.96
CA TRP A 373 0.09 -7.17 -11.71
C TRP A 373 -0.15 -5.69 -11.39
N SER A 374 -0.01 -4.81 -12.38
CA SER A 374 -0.33 -3.38 -12.27
C SER A 374 -1.80 -3.18 -11.88
N ALA A 375 -2.73 -3.86 -12.54
CA ALA A 375 -4.15 -3.77 -12.20
C ALA A 375 -4.44 -4.23 -10.76
N TRP A 376 -3.77 -5.27 -10.26
CA TRP A 376 -3.89 -5.70 -8.87
C TRP A 376 -3.34 -4.67 -7.88
N LEU A 377 -2.22 -4.02 -8.20
CA LEU A 377 -1.66 -2.94 -7.37
C LEU A 377 -2.61 -1.74 -7.33
N GLU A 378 -3.07 -1.29 -8.49
CA GLU A 378 -3.89 -0.08 -8.66
C GLU A 378 -5.30 -0.24 -8.11
N SER A 379 -5.96 -1.38 -8.38
CA SER A 379 -7.41 -1.55 -8.15
C SER A 379 -7.78 -2.75 -7.28
N GLY A 380 -6.84 -3.65 -7.00
CA GLY A 380 -7.14 -4.92 -6.34
C GLY A 380 -7.81 -5.94 -7.26
N ALA A 381 -7.73 -5.74 -8.58
CA ALA A 381 -8.22 -6.67 -9.59
C ALA A 381 -7.78 -8.11 -9.29
N PRO A 382 -8.68 -9.10 -9.38
CA PRO A 382 -8.39 -10.46 -8.93
C PRO A 382 -7.27 -11.11 -9.76
N LEU A 383 -6.33 -11.75 -9.06
CA LEU A 383 -5.28 -12.57 -9.66
C LEU A 383 -5.55 -14.07 -9.48
N PRO A 384 -5.05 -14.93 -10.39
CA PRO A 384 -5.10 -16.37 -10.19
C PRO A 384 -4.36 -16.79 -8.91
N HIS A 385 -4.63 -18.00 -8.44
CA HIS A 385 -3.94 -18.52 -7.26
C HIS A 385 -2.47 -18.77 -7.58
N LYS A 386 -1.55 -18.51 -6.63
CA LYS A 386 -0.09 -18.63 -6.85
C LYS A 386 0.34 -17.91 -8.15
N PRO A 387 0.15 -16.59 -8.24
CA PRO A 387 0.60 -15.83 -9.40
C PRO A 387 2.13 -15.86 -9.48
N ILE A 388 2.66 -15.95 -10.70
CA ILE A 388 4.09 -15.85 -11.01
C ILE A 388 4.26 -15.04 -12.29
N LEU A 389 5.36 -14.32 -12.43
CA LEU A 389 5.68 -13.65 -13.69
C LEU A 389 6.95 -14.28 -14.26
N LEU A 390 6.90 -14.68 -15.53
CA LEU A 390 8.01 -15.28 -16.26
C LEU A 390 8.51 -14.24 -17.27
N THR A 391 9.78 -13.86 -17.19
CA THR A 391 10.38 -12.89 -18.13
C THR A 391 11.50 -13.54 -18.93
N PHE A 392 11.62 -13.16 -20.20
CA PHE A 392 12.72 -13.48 -21.09
C PHE A 392 13.35 -12.18 -21.56
N ASP A 393 14.62 -11.95 -21.23
CA ASP A 393 15.30 -10.71 -21.58
C ASP A 393 15.95 -10.77 -22.97
N ASP A 394 16.29 -9.58 -23.48
CA ASP A 394 16.98 -9.28 -24.74
C ASP A 394 16.21 -9.55 -26.03
N GLY A 395 15.18 -10.39 -26.00
CA GLY A 395 14.37 -10.72 -27.17
C GLY A 395 15.12 -11.62 -28.15
N PHE A 396 15.80 -12.66 -27.67
CA PHE A 396 16.44 -13.65 -28.54
C PHE A 396 15.43 -14.37 -29.45
N ALA A 397 15.71 -14.46 -30.76
CA ALA A 397 14.84 -15.10 -31.73
C ALA A 397 14.59 -16.59 -31.40
N GLU A 398 15.60 -17.29 -30.88
CA GLU A 398 15.46 -18.71 -30.48
C GLU A 398 14.35 -18.95 -29.45
N ASN A 399 13.94 -17.93 -28.68
CA ASN A 399 12.85 -18.06 -27.71
C ASN A 399 11.50 -18.33 -28.39
N THR A 400 11.26 -17.86 -29.62
CA THR A 400 10.03 -18.19 -30.38
C THR A 400 10.00 -19.66 -30.80
N ILE A 401 11.17 -20.27 -30.99
CA ILE A 401 11.31 -21.66 -31.43
C ILE A 401 11.36 -22.63 -30.22
N ASN A 402 12.03 -22.23 -29.14
CA ASN A 402 12.35 -23.11 -28.02
C ASN A 402 11.47 -22.88 -26.79
N ALA A 403 11.16 -21.62 -26.44
CA ALA A 403 10.41 -21.28 -25.25
C ALA A 403 8.91 -21.24 -25.51
N LEU A 404 8.48 -20.53 -26.56
CA LEU A 404 7.08 -20.30 -26.88
C LEU A 404 6.23 -21.59 -26.99
N PRO A 405 6.68 -22.67 -27.67
CA PRO A 405 5.89 -23.91 -27.73
C PRO A 405 5.71 -24.55 -26.35
N LEU A 406 6.73 -24.49 -25.48
CA LEU A 406 6.65 -25.02 -24.13
C LEU A 406 5.73 -24.18 -23.26
N LEU A 407 5.82 -22.86 -23.33
CA LEU A 407 4.91 -21.96 -22.61
C LEU A 407 3.45 -22.27 -22.95
N LYS A 408 3.13 -22.40 -24.25
CA LYS A 408 1.79 -22.81 -24.72
C LYS A 408 1.39 -24.19 -24.20
N GLN A 409 2.28 -25.18 -24.32
CA GLN A 409 2.03 -26.56 -23.87
C GLN A 409 1.64 -26.63 -22.38
N TYR A 410 2.29 -25.83 -21.53
CA TYR A 410 2.02 -25.82 -20.08
C TYR A 410 0.95 -24.77 -19.67
N GLY A 411 0.46 -23.96 -20.61
CA GLY A 411 -0.53 -22.91 -20.38
C GLY A 411 0.02 -21.75 -19.55
N PHE A 412 1.23 -21.31 -19.86
CA PHE A 412 1.86 -20.14 -19.25
C PHE A 412 1.97 -19.01 -20.27
N VAL A 413 1.72 -17.80 -19.80
CA VAL A 413 2.04 -16.52 -20.44
C VAL A 413 3.40 -16.06 -19.93
N ALA A 414 4.20 -15.47 -20.81
CA ALA A 414 5.48 -14.88 -20.45
C ALA A 414 5.63 -13.50 -21.09
N LEU A 415 6.42 -12.68 -20.42
CA LEU A 415 6.86 -11.38 -20.91
C LEU A 415 8.21 -11.55 -21.61
N THR A 416 8.39 -10.95 -22.78
CA THR A 416 9.72 -10.80 -23.39
C THR A 416 10.12 -9.33 -23.42
N SER A 417 11.29 -8.99 -22.90
CA SER A 417 11.81 -7.63 -22.95
C SER A 417 12.62 -7.43 -24.23
N VAL A 418 12.33 -6.36 -24.98
CA VAL A 418 12.80 -6.18 -26.37
C VAL A 418 13.67 -4.94 -26.50
N VAL A 419 14.86 -5.12 -27.11
CA VAL A 419 15.75 -4.03 -27.52
C VAL A 419 15.32 -3.55 -28.91
N THR A 420 14.49 -2.51 -28.95
CA THR A 420 13.71 -2.16 -30.15
C THR A 420 14.53 -1.77 -31.39
N ASN A 421 15.72 -1.16 -31.26
CA ASN A 421 16.58 -0.87 -32.42
C ASN A 421 17.37 -2.08 -32.93
N GLN A 422 17.27 -3.22 -32.24
CA GLN A 422 18.05 -4.42 -32.54
C GLN A 422 17.19 -5.57 -33.10
N LEU A 423 15.95 -5.26 -33.48
CA LEU A 423 15.05 -6.22 -34.12
C LEU A 423 15.65 -6.77 -35.42
N GLY A 424 15.68 -8.10 -35.54
CA GLY A 424 16.26 -8.82 -36.67
C GLY A 424 17.78 -8.68 -36.82
N ARG A 425 18.46 -8.19 -35.77
CA ARG A 425 19.93 -8.09 -35.68
C ARG A 425 20.43 -9.02 -34.58
N THR A 426 21.59 -8.72 -34.01
CA THR A 426 22.22 -9.49 -32.94
C THR A 426 22.37 -8.70 -31.65
N ASN A 427 22.66 -9.39 -30.55
CA ASN A 427 23.08 -8.80 -29.27
C ASN A 427 24.50 -8.20 -29.33
N ASN A 428 24.77 -7.34 -30.31
CA ASN A 428 26.11 -6.82 -30.58
C ASN A 428 26.71 -5.95 -29.45
N TRP A 429 25.91 -5.56 -28.46
CA TRP A 429 26.38 -4.87 -27.25
C TRP A 429 27.29 -5.79 -26.41
N ASP A 430 27.16 -7.10 -26.57
CA ASP A 430 27.96 -8.12 -25.89
C ASP A 430 29.30 -8.41 -26.60
N SER A 431 29.44 -8.01 -27.87
CA SER A 431 30.60 -8.34 -28.71
C SER A 431 31.91 -7.78 -28.16
N ASN A 432 31.87 -6.57 -27.59
CA ASN A 432 33.04 -5.95 -26.95
C ASN A 432 33.52 -6.71 -25.70
N SER A 433 32.68 -7.57 -25.13
CA SER A 433 33.01 -8.45 -24.01
C SER A 433 33.51 -9.84 -24.44
N GLY A 434 33.68 -10.07 -25.75
CA GLY A 434 34.14 -11.35 -26.32
C GLY A 434 33.08 -12.47 -26.27
N LEU A 435 31.81 -12.10 -26.14
CA LEU A 435 30.68 -13.02 -26.06
C LEU A 435 30.13 -13.34 -27.45
N PRO A 436 29.52 -14.52 -27.65
CA PRO A 436 28.88 -14.86 -28.90
C PRO A 436 27.68 -13.97 -29.21
N GLU A 437 27.50 -13.68 -30.50
CA GLU A 437 26.36 -12.97 -31.04
C GLU A 437 25.26 -13.95 -31.49
N PHE A 438 24.05 -13.74 -31.03
CA PHE A 438 22.85 -14.49 -31.38
C PHE A 438 21.82 -13.59 -32.02
N GLN A 439 21.01 -14.18 -32.90
CA GLN A 439 19.92 -13.46 -33.55
C GLN A 439 18.82 -13.07 -32.54
N LEU A 440 18.38 -11.82 -32.66
CA LEU A 440 17.28 -11.25 -31.93
C LEU A 440 16.00 -11.28 -32.77
N MET A 441 14.86 -11.24 -32.10
CA MET A 441 13.53 -11.30 -32.70
C MET A 441 13.38 -10.24 -33.79
N ASN A 442 12.83 -10.62 -34.92
CA ASN A 442 12.40 -9.68 -35.96
C ASN A 442 10.91 -9.31 -35.79
N ALA A 443 10.36 -8.53 -36.72
CA ALA A 443 8.95 -8.13 -36.68
C ALA A 443 7.95 -9.30 -36.73
N ASP A 444 8.28 -10.39 -37.46
CA ASP A 444 7.43 -11.59 -37.52
C ASP A 444 7.47 -12.38 -36.22
N ASP A 445 8.62 -12.45 -35.56
CA ASP A 445 8.75 -13.05 -34.23
C ASP A 445 7.90 -12.30 -33.20
N ILE A 446 7.92 -10.95 -33.23
CA ILE A 446 7.08 -10.11 -32.37
C ILE A 446 5.60 -10.38 -32.63
N ARG A 447 5.17 -10.41 -33.90
CA ARG A 447 3.78 -10.76 -34.25
C ARG A 447 3.39 -12.15 -33.78
N THR A 448 4.29 -13.14 -33.92
CA THR A 448 4.05 -14.53 -33.51
C THR A 448 3.92 -14.67 -32.00
N TRP A 449 4.77 -13.98 -31.24
CA TRP A 449 4.72 -13.93 -29.78
C TRP A 449 3.40 -13.31 -29.31
N ASN A 450 3.02 -12.17 -29.88
CA ASN A 450 1.76 -11.48 -29.57
C ASN A 450 0.52 -12.34 -29.88
N ALA A 451 0.50 -13.01 -31.03
CA ALA A 451 -0.60 -13.88 -31.44
C ALA A 451 -0.81 -15.12 -30.55
N CYS A 452 0.13 -15.39 -29.63
CA CYS A 452 0.03 -16.43 -28.62
C CYS A 452 -0.26 -15.89 -27.21
N ASP A 453 -0.82 -14.68 -27.12
CA ASP A 453 -1.18 -13.99 -25.86
C ASP A 453 0.01 -13.75 -24.92
N MET A 454 1.22 -13.67 -25.47
CA MET A 454 2.43 -13.36 -24.71
C MET A 454 2.66 -11.85 -24.62
N GLU A 455 3.27 -11.40 -23.53
CA GLU A 455 3.45 -9.98 -23.22
C GLU A 455 4.82 -9.47 -23.67
N PHE A 456 4.93 -8.15 -23.84
CA PHE A 456 6.18 -7.45 -24.08
C PHE A 456 6.51 -6.45 -22.96
N ALA A 457 7.81 -6.24 -22.76
CA ALA A 457 8.35 -5.07 -22.10
C ALA A 457 9.39 -4.40 -22.99
N SER A 458 9.63 -3.12 -22.76
CA SER A 458 10.77 -2.45 -23.38
C SER A 458 12.05 -2.77 -22.61
N HIS A 459 13.15 -3.00 -23.33
CA HIS A 459 14.48 -3.22 -22.77
C HIS A 459 15.46 -2.13 -23.26
N SER A 460 15.01 -0.88 -23.16
CA SER A 460 15.58 0.30 -23.83
C SER A 460 15.55 0.23 -25.36
N LEU A 461 16.11 1.24 -26.02
CA LEU A 461 16.14 1.32 -27.47
C LEU A 461 17.35 0.56 -28.02
N SER A 462 18.54 0.75 -27.45
CA SER A 462 19.79 0.13 -27.92
C SER A 462 20.60 -0.62 -26.85
N HIS A 463 20.00 -0.97 -25.71
CA HIS A 463 20.63 -1.68 -24.59
C HIS A 463 21.87 -0.99 -23.97
N PRO A 464 21.89 0.34 -23.74
CA PRO A 464 23.01 1.00 -23.07
C PRO A 464 22.95 0.79 -21.55
N HIS A 465 24.08 1.04 -20.87
CA HIS A 465 24.10 1.20 -19.43
C HIS A 465 23.45 2.55 -19.05
N LEU A 466 22.14 2.53 -18.76
CA LEU A 466 21.30 3.73 -18.56
C LEU A 466 21.83 4.73 -17.53
N PRO A 467 22.41 4.31 -16.38
CA PRO A 467 22.95 5.26 -15.40
C PRO A 467 24.05 6.18 -15.91
N ASP A 468 24.78 5.78 -16.95
CA ASP A 468 25.89 6.56 -17.52
C ASP A 468 25.43 7.58 -18.57
N LEU A 469 24.14 7.56 -18.95
CA LEU A 469 23.64 8.38 -20.03
C LEU A 469 23.33 9.83 -19.59
N PRO A 470 23.59 10.81 -20.47
CA PRO A 470 23.02 12.15 -20.34
C PRO A 470 21.48 12.12 -20.32
N LYS A 471 20.85 13.08 -19.63
CA LYS A 471 19.39 13.18 -19.46
C LYS A 471 18.60 13.08 -20.77
N THR A 472 19.05 13.76 -21.82
CA THR A 472 18.38 13.78 -23.13
C THR A 472 18.40 12.42 -23.80
N GLU A 473 19.54 11.72 -23.70
CA GLU A 473 19.71 10.40 -24.30
C GLU A 473 18.97 9.32 -23.51
N LEU A 474 19.00 9.40 -22.18
CA LEU A 474 18.17 8.56 -21.31
C LEU A 474 16.69 8.67 -21.66
N ALA A 475 16.17 9.90 -21.79
CA ALA A 475 14.77 10.13 -22.16
C ALA A 475 14.45 9.55 -23.55
N ARG A 476 15.38 9.68 -24.50
CA ARG A 476 15.24 9.11 -25.85
C ARG A 476 15.18 7.58 -25.81
N GLU A 477 16.10 6.94 -25.09
CA GLU A 477 16.17 5.49 -24.94
C GLU A 477 14.89 4.90 -24.31
N VAL A 478 14.35 5.56 -23.30
CA VAL A 478 13.17 5.09 -22.55
C VAL A 478 11.87 5.36 -23.32
N ALA A 479 11.68 6.58 -23.87
CA ALA A 479 10.42 6.97 -24.50
C ALA A 479 10.24 6.34 -25.90
N LEU A 480 11.29 6.32 -26.72
CA LEU A 480 11.19 5.76 -28.07
C LEU A 480 11.08 4.24 -28.06
N SER A 481 11.71 3.56 -27.08
CA SER A 481 11.54 2.11 -26.95
C SER A 481 10.10 1.71 -26.62
N ARG A 482 9.34 2.55 -25.89
CA ARG A 482 7.90 2.32 -25.69
C ARG A 482 7.14 2.49 -26.99
N THR A 483 7.35 3.64 -27.61
CA THR A 483 6.58 4.10 -28.79
C THR A 483 6.76 3.13 -29.95
N ASN A 484 8.01 2.74 -30.23
CA ASN A 484 8.34 1.84 -31.33
C ASN A 484 7.80 0.42 -31.09
N LEU A 485 7.94 -0.10 -29.87
CA LEU A 485 7.46 -1.44 -29.55
C LEU A 485 5.93 -1.50 -29.57
N ALA A 486 5.25 -0.49 -29.02
CA ALA A 486 3.79 -0.40 -29.04
C ALA A 486 3.26 -0.34 -30.48
N ALA A 487 3.89 0.47 -31.34
CA ALA A 487 3.51 0.57 -32.75
C ALA A 487 3.70 -0.75 -33.50
N LEU A 488 4.78 -1.49 -33.22
CA LEU A 488 5.07 -2.76 -33.86
C LEU A 488 4.15 -3.89 -33.37
N ALA A 489 3.93 -3.98 -32.07
CA ALA A 489 3.14 -5.03 -31.44
C ALA A 489 1.63 -4.78 -31.55
N GLY A 490 1.20 -3.54 -31.77
CA GLY A 490 -0.21 -3.15 -31.82
C GLY A 490 -0.90 -3.19 -30.44
N VAL A 491 -0.12 -3.15 -29.36
CA VAL A 491 -0.58 -3.19 -27.97
C VAL A 491 0.19 -2.18 -27.12
N ASP A 492 -0.41 -1.70 -26.04
CA ASP A 492 0.30 -0.83 -25.10
C ASP A 492 1.35 -1.61 -24.30
N ILE A 493 2.45 -0.94 -23.95
CA ILE A 493 3.56 -1.53 -23.20
C ILE A 493 3.52 -1.03 -21.76
N CYS A 494 3.15 -1.93 -20.86
CA CYS A 494 2.94 -1.63 -19.44
C CYS A 494 4.25 -1.48 -18.66
N SER A 495 5.31 -2.17 -19.07
CA SER A 495 6.51 -2.35 -18.24
C SER A 495 7.83 -2.18 -18.97
N PHE A 496 8.85 -1.84 -18.18
CA PHE A 496 10.24 -1.67 -18.60
C PHE A 496 11.14 -2.66 -17.87
N VAL A 497 12.18 -3.14 -18.54
CA VAL A 497 13.24 -3.94 -17.91
C VAL A 497 14.55 -3.18 -18.05
N TYR A 498 15.26 -2.94 -16.95
CA TYR A 498 16.53 -2.22 -16.98
C TYR A 498 17.64 -3.09 -17.60
N PRO A 499 18.34 -2.63 -18.66
CA PRO A 499 19.56 -3.27 -19.14
C PRO A 499 20.53 -3.55 -17.99
N TYR A 500 21.11 -4.75 -17.97
CA TYR A 500 22.00 -5.22 -16.90
C TYR A 500 21.36 -5.29 -15.49
N GLY A 501 20.07 -4.95 -15.36
CA GLY A 501 19.38 -4.80 -14.09
C GLY A 501 19.77 -3.54 -13.31
N GLU A 502 20.53 -2.62 -13.90
CA GLU A 502 21.12 -1.46 -13.21
C GLU A 502 20.30 -0.19 -13.41
N TYR A 503 20.16 0.59 -12.33
CA TYR A 503 19.35 1.81 -12.31
C TYR A 503 19.80 2.73 -11.17
N ASN A 504 19.44 4.01 -11.28
CA ASN A 504 19.56 5.01 -10.22
C ASN A 504 18.26 5.82 -10.12
N ASP A 505 18.19 6.79 -9.20
CA ASP A 505 16.98 7.56 -8.96
C ASP A 505 16.52 8.34 -10.20
N GLN A 506 17.45 8.90 -10.97
CA GLN A 506 17.19 9.62 -12.21
C GLN A 506 16.60 8.69 -13.29
N VAL A 507 17.14 7.48 -13.44
CA VAL A 507 16.63 6.47 -14.37
C VAL A 507 15.22 6.04 -13.97
N CYS A 508 14.99 5.76 -12.68
CA CYS A 508 13.65 5.42 -12.17
C CYS A 508 12.62 6.52 -12.43
N GLU A 509 12.97 7.77 -12.14
CA GLU A 509 12.10 8.92 -12.39
C GLU A 509 11.74 9.02 -13.88
N ASN A 510 12.73 8.94 -14.76
CA ASN A 510 12.50 8.99 -16.20
C ASN A 510 11.57 7.86 -16.70
N VAL A 511 11.81 6.62 -16.25
CA VAL A 511 10.97 5.46 -16.57
C VAL A 511 9.54 5.63 -16.03
N SER A 512 9.38 6.26 -14.86
CA SER A 512 8.06 6.45 -14.25
C SER A 512 7.10 7.33 -15.04
N HIS A 513 7.62 8.20 -15.92
CA HIS A 513 6.81 9.03 -16.81
C HIS A 513 6.22 8.24 -17.99
N HIS A 514 6.78 7.08 -18.33
CA HIS A 514 6.44 6.34 -19.54
C HIS A 514 5.85 4.96 -19.27
N TYR A 515 6.19 4.31 -18.15
CA TYR A 515 5.78 2.94 -17.84
C TYR A 515 5.16 2.86 -16.45
N LYS A 516 4.23 1.92 -16.27
CA LYS A 516 3.59 1.68 -14.97
C LYS A 516 4.48 0.87 -14.02
N LEU A 517 5.30 -0.02 -14.58
CA LEU A 517 6.15 -0.95 -13.84
C LEU A 517 7.56 -0.95 -14.43
N ALA A 518 8.58 -1.17 -13.60
CA ALA A 518 9.93 -1.44 -14.07
C ALA A 518 10.65 -2.48 -13.22
N PHE A 519 11.42 -3.35 -13.88
CA PHE A 519 12.06 -4.51 -13.27
C PHE A 519 13.59 -4.44 -13.34
N SER A 520 14.25 -4.66 -12.20
CA SER A 520 15.70 -4.83 -12.06
C SER A 520 16.08 -6.32 -12.00
N LEU A 521 17.35 -6.60 -11.70
CA LEU A 521 17.85 -7.96 -11.38
C LEU A 521 18.10 -8.15 -9.88
N ASP A 522 17.62 -7.23 -9.04
CA ASP A 522 17.65 -7.39 -7.59
C ASP A 522 16.84 -8.62 -7.18
N ALA A 523 17.42 -9.50 -6.37
CA ALA A 523 16.72 -10.69 -5.90
C ALA A 523 15.63 -10.32 -4.88
N GLY A 524 14.42 -10.83 -5.08
CA GLY A 524 13.34 -10.71 -4.09
C GLY A 524 11.97 -11.11 -4.61
N LEU A 525 10.96 -10.79 -3.79
CA LEU A 525 9.54 -10.86 -4.14
C LEU A 525 8.94 -9.46 -4.07
N ASN A 526 7.86 -9.23 -4.82
CA ASN A 526 7.21 -7.93 -4.95
C ASN A 526 5.81 -7.90 -4.32
N GLY A 527 5.46 -6.87 -3.55
CA GLY A 527 4.15 -6.69 -2.90
C GLY A 527 3.60 -5.27 -3.03
N ILE A 528 2.45 -5.00 -2.40
CA ILE A 528 1.68 -3.74 -2.56
C ILE A 528 2.37 -2.48 -2.00
N GLY A 529 3.46 -2.65 -1.24
CA GLY A 529 4.26 -1.54 -0.74
C GLY A 529 5.66 -1.45 -1.36
N ASP A 530 5.97 -2.26 -2.37
CA ASP A 530 7.23 -2.09 -3.12
C ASP A 530 7.04 -1.02 -4.21
N ALA A 531 8.09 -0.23 -4.48
CA ALA A 531 8.03 0.81 -5.50
C ALA A 531 7.81 0.20 -6.90
N PRO A 532 6.78 0.62 -7.67
CA PRO A 532 6.43 0.03 -8.97
C PRO A 532 7.57 0.03 -10.01
N HIS A 533 8.51 0.97 -9.89
CA HIS A 533 9.66 1.12 -10.81
C HIS A 533 10.96 0.51 -10.28
N ARG A 534 10.92 -0.24 -9.17
CA ARG A 534 12.08 -0.94 -8.57
C ARG A 534 11.74 -2.39 -8.25
N LEU A 535 11.00 -3.04 -9.15
CA LEU A 535 10.57 -4.41 -8.94
C LEU A 535 11.72 -5.39 -9.13
N ARG A 536 11.73 -6.40 -8.29
CA ARG A 536 12.79 -7.39 -8.14
C ARG A 536 12.54 -8.60 -9.03
N ARG A 537 13.61 -9.20 -9.57
CA ARG A 537 13.55 -10.43 -10.37
C ARG A 537 14.64 -11.41 -9.97
N ASN A 538 14.34 -12.69 -10.12
CA ASN A 538 15.25 -13.79 -9.81
C ASN A 538 15.84 -14.33 -11.11
N ILE A 539 17.13 -14.11 -11.35
CA ILE A 539 17.83 -14.74 -12.48
C ILE A 539 17.80 -16.25 -12.31
N ILE A 540 17.28 -16.95 -13.32
CA ILE A 540 17.24 -18.40 -13.39
C ILE A 540 18.27 -18.90 -14.40
N SER A 541 19.11 -19.82 -13.95
CA SER A 541 20.21 -20.38 -14.72
C SER A 541 20.00 -21.86 -15.07
N GLN A 542 20.88 -22.40 -15.93
CA GLN A 542 20.82 -23.79 -16.39
C GLN A 542 20.93 -24.82 -15.27
N ASP A 543 21.55 -24.46 -14.15
CA ASP A 543 21.72 -25.36 -13.01
C ASP A 543 20.53 -25.38 -12.08
N ASP A 544 19.65 -24.38 -12.14
CA ASP A 544 18.59 -24.29 -11.15
C ASP A 544 17.71 -25.53 -11.21
N THR A 545 17.49 -26.06 -10.02
CA THR A 545 16.73 -27.28 -9.80
C THR A 545 15.33 -26.91 -9.33
N TRP A 546 14.47 -27.91 -9.18
CA TRP A 546 13.17 -27.70 -8.56
C TRP A 546 13.28 -27.09 -7.15
N LEU A 547 14.37 -27.38 -6.42
CA LEU A 547 14.61 -26.86 -5.08
C LEU A 547 14.97 -25.37 -5.12
N ASP A 548 15.78 -24.96 -6.10
CA ASP A 548 16.06 -23.54 -6.34
C ASP A 548 14.78 -22.78 -6.71
N LEU A 549 13.96 -23.32 -7.61
CA LEU A 549 12.66 -22.72 -7.94
C LEU A 549 11.74 -22.61 -6.73
N TRP A 550 11.75 -23.60 -5.84
CA TRP A 550 11.03 -23.51 -4.57
C TRP A 550 11.53 -22.33 -3.73
N PHE A 551 12.83 -22.16 -3.59
CA PHE A 551 13.39 -21.02 -2.86
C PHE A 551 13.13 -19.68 -3.53
N HIS A 552 13.30 -19.56 -4.85
CA HIS A 552 12.97 -18.33 -5.60
C HIS A 552 11.51 -17.94 -5.41
N THR A 553 10.58 -18.91 -5.48
CA THR A 553 9.16 -18.63 -5.33
C THR A 553 8.69 -18.35 -3.89
N LYS A 554 9.48 -18.73 -2.87
CA LYS A 554 9.13 -18.54 -1.45
C LYS A 554 9.89 -17.42 -0.76
N LEU A 555 11.17 -17.26 -1.10
CA LEU A 555 12.09 -16.33 -0.45
C LEU A 555 12.52 -15.20 -1.39
N GLY A 556 12.36 -15.37 -2.71
CA GLY A 556 12.89 -14.43 -3.69
C GLY A 556 14.41 -14.50 -3.86
N TRP A 557 15.02 -15.64 -3.54
CA TRP A 557 16.42 -15.99 -3.81
C TRP A 557 16.64 -17.47 -3.47
N SER A 558 17.71 -18.09 -3.97
CA SER A 558 18.08 -19.48 -3.65
C SER A 558 19.41 -19.56 -2.87
N PRO A 559 19.41 -20.02 -1.61
CA PRO A 559 20.67 -20.29 -0.88
C PRO A 559 21.47 -21.41 -1.53
N VAL A 560 20.80 -22.36 -2.17
CA VAL A 560 21.43 -23.48 -2.88
C VAL A 560 22.16 -22.99 -4.12
N ALA A 561 21.58 -22.03 -4.86
CA ALA A 561 22.25 -21.40 -5.99
C ALA A 561 23.47 -20.59 -5.55
N VAL A 562 23.35 -19.81 -4.48
CA VAL A 562 24.47 -19.04 -3.91
C VAL A 562 25.62 -19.96 -3.50
N ALA A 563 25.34 -21.03 -2.74
CA ALA A 563 26.35 -21.99 -2.34
C ALA A 563 27.05 -22.65 -3.54
N ARG A 564 26.28 -23.06 -4.56
CA ARG A 564 26.83 -23.65 -5.80
C ARG A 564 27.72 -22.68 -6.56
N ARG A 565 27.31 -21.41 -6.69
CA ARG A 565 28.14 -20.36 -7.33
C ARG A 565 29.46 -20.16 -6.58
N SER A 566 29.42 -20.04 -5.26
CA SER A 566 30.62 -19.90 -4.43
C SER A 566 31.59 -21.07 -4.60
N LEU A 567 31.08 -22.30 -4.59
CA LEU A 567 31.89 -23.50 -4.80
C LEU A 567 32.53 -23.54 -6.21
N ARG A 568 31.81 -23.11 -7.24
CA ARG A 568 32.36 -23.02 -8.61
C ARG A 568 33.44 -21.97 -8.73
N THR A 569 33.23 -20.80 -8.16
CA THR A 569 34.26 -19.74 -8.15
C THR A 569 35.52 -20.21 -7.43
N ALA A 570 35.37 -20.91 -6.30
CA ALA A 570 36.50 -21.52 -5.60
C ALA A 570 37.21 -22.59 -6.46
N ALA A 571 36.47 -23.46 -7.13
CA ALA A 571 37.03 -24.48 -8.02
C ALA A 571 37.75 -23.88 -9.24
N LEU A 572 37.22 -22.80 -9.83
CA LEU A 572 37.85 -22.07 -10.93
C LEU A 572 39.16 -21.39 -10.48
N ARG A 573 39.16 -20.76 -9.30
CA ARG A 573 40.39 -20.19 -8.71
C ARG A 573 41.45 -21.26 -8.49
N LEU A 574 41.07 -22.44 -7.98
CA LEU A 574 41.99 -23.57 -7.79
C LEU A 574 42.52 -24.11 -9.13
N ARG A 575 41.66 -24.23 -10.16
CA ARG A 575 42.08 -24.65 -11.51
C ARG A 575 43.03 -23.65 -12.17
N ASN A 576 42.77 -22.35 -12.01
CA ASN A 576 43.63 -21.29 -12.54
C ASN A 576 44.98 -21.26 -11.80
N ALA A 577 44.98 -21.43 -10.48
CA ALA A 577 46.22 -21.58 -9.70
C ALA A 577 47.01 -22.83 -10.12
N ALA A 578 46.35 -23.97 -10.32
CA ALA A 578 47.00 -25.21 -10.79
C ALA A 578 47.54 -25.09 -12.23
N ARG A 579 46.88 -24.31 -13.11
CA ARG A 579 47.40 -23.97 -14.44
C ARG A 579 48.63 -23.08 -14.37
N GLN A 580 48.64 -22.06 -13.51
CA GLN A 580 49.81 -21.20 -13.29
C GLN A 580 51.03 -22.01 -12.79
N VAL A 581 50.82 -22.95 -11.86
CA VAL A 581 51.88 -23.84 -11.36
C VAL A 581 52.41 -24.81 -12.43
N ARG A 582 51.58 -25.22 -13.39
CA ARG A 582 52.00 -26.06 -14.53
C ARG A 582 52.77 -25.28 -15.60
N THR A 583 52.48 -24.00 -15.81
CA THR A 583 53.19 -23.14 -16.77
C THR A 583 54.55 -22.65 -16.26
N THR A 584 54.83 -22.78 -14.96
CA THR A 584 56.11 -22.36 -14.35
C THR A 584 57.11 -23.50 -14.12
N ARG A 585 56.87 -24.72 -14.63
CA ARG A 585 57.88 -25.80 -14.58
C ARG A 585 58.86 -25.66 -15.76
N PRO A 586 60.18 -25.48 -15.52
CA PRO A 586 61.17 -25.44 -16.60
C PRO A 586 61.30 -26.83 -17.26
N SER A 587 61.35 -26.86 -18.59
CA SER A 587 61.74 -28.05 -19.35
C SER A 587 63.22 -28.36 -19.11
N THR A 588 63.54 -29.25 -18.18
CA THR A 588 64.89 -29.81 -18.08
C THR A 588 65.10 -30.81 -19.22
N LEU A 589 65.91 -30.36 -20.17
CA LEU A 589 66.45 -31.08 -21.31
C LEU A 589 67.10 -32.42 -20.92
N THR A 590 66.76 -33.43 -21.70
CA THR A 590 67.56 -34.63 -21.94
C THR A 590 68.88 -34.24 -22.61
N GLY A 591 70.00 -34.70 -22.05
CA GLY A 591 71.30 -34.61 -22.71
C GLY A 591 72.43 -35.04 -21.78
N ARG A 592 72.85 -36.30 -21.86
CA ARG A 592 74.23 -36.70 -21.59
C ARG A 592 74.76 -37.44 -22.83
N PRO A 593 76.01 -37.16 -23.24
CA PRO A 593 76.65 -37.80 -24.38
C PRO A 593 76.94 -39.28 -24.15
#